data_AF-A0A954J930-F1
#
_entry.id   AF-A0A954J930-F1
#
_cell.length_a   1.000
_cell.length_b   1.000
_cell.length_c   1.000
_cell.angle_alpha   90.00
_cell.angle_beta   90.00
_cell.angle_gamma   90.00
#
_symmetry.space_group_name_H-M   'P 1'
#
loop_
_entity.id
_entity.type
_entity.pdbx_description
1 polymer ?
#
loop_
_entity_poly.entity_id
_entity_poly.type
_entity_poly.pdbx_seq_one_letter_code
_entity_poly.pdbx_strand_id
1 'polypeptide(L)'
;KNIVPIVPDESRTFGMEGMFREVGIYAHAGQMYEPVDSNVLAYYKEIKDGQILEEGITEAGSMSSFNAAGTAYSTHGVNMIPFYIYYSMFGFQRVGDLIWAACDMRAKGFLLGGTSGRTTLNGEGLQHQDGHSQLNAMALPLVRAYDPAYAYETTVIIMDGLKKLYQERETAIYYI
;
A
#
# COMPACT_ATOMS: atom_id res chain seq x y z
N LYS A 1 -2.50 -11.94 -9.92
CA LYS A 1 -1.10 -12.42 -10.01
C LYS A 1 -0.08 -11.29 -9.91
N ASN A 2 -0.07 -10.29 -10.79
CA ASN A 2 0.97 -9.24 -10.74
C ASN A 2 0.65 -8.08 -9.79
N ILE A 3 -0.53 -8.07 -9.18
CA ILE A 3 -0.89 -7.13 -8.12
C ILE A 3 -0.17 -7.57 -6.84
N VAL A 4 0.46 -6.62 -6.15
CA VAL A 4 1.18 -6.86 -4.89
C VAL A 4 0.52 -6.01 -3.80
N PRO A 5 -0.45 -6.55 -3.04
CA PRO A 5 -0.96 -5.88 -1.85
C PRO A 5 0.11 -5.89 -0.76
N ILE A 6 0.38 -4.75 -0.18
CA ILE A 6 1.40 -4.55 0.86
C ILE A 6 0.74 -3.82 2.02
N VAL A 7 1.05 -4.23 3.24
CA VAL A 7 0.45 -3.67 4.45
C VAL A 7 1.41 -3.83 5.65
N PRO A 8 1.51 -2.86 6.56
CA PRO A 8 2.34 -2.94 7.75
C PRO A 8 1.48 -3.27 8.98
N ASP A 9 1.20 -4.55 9.23
CA ASP A 9 0.20 -4.99 10.22
C ASP A 9 -1.21 -4.47 9.86
N GLU A 10 -2.15 -4.39 10.80
CA GLU A 10 -3.42 -3.64 10.71
C GLU A 10 -4.30 -3.87 9.47
N SER A 11 -4.10 -4.98 8.75
CA SER A 11 -4.88 -5.38 7.58
C SER A 11 -6.40 -5.37 7.80
N ARG A 12 -6.85 -5.70 9.02
CA ARG A 12 -8.27 -5.70 9.39
C ARG A 12 -8.85 -4.29 9.49
N THR A 13 -8.06 -3.31 9.92
CA THR A 13 -8.48 -1.90 9.95
C THR A 13 -8.86 -1.42 8.54
N PHE A 14 -8.22 -1.97 7.50
CA PHE A 14 -8.51 -1.65 6.11
C PHE A 14 -9.48 -2.62 5.42
N GLY A 15 -10.07 -3.58 6.15
CA GLY A 15 -11.01 -4.55 5.57
C GLY A 15 -10.37 -5.57 4.62
N MET A 16 -9.06 -5.84 4.77
CA MET A 16 -8.33 -6.77 3.88
C MET A 16 -8.57 -8.25 4.21
N GLU A 17 -9.31 -8.58 5.28
CA GLU A 17 -9.50 -9.97 5.72
C GLU A 17 -10.14 -10.88 4.66
N GLY A 18 -10.96 -10.32 3.76
CA GLY A 18 -11.50 -11.07 2.61
C GLY A 18 -10.39 -11.57 1.67
N MET A 19 -9.31 -10.81 1.52
CA MET A 19 -8.20 -11.12 0.63
C MET A 19 -7.31 -12.25 1.19
N PHE A 20 -7.18 -12.37 2.51
CA PHE A 20 -6.38 -13.45 3.14
C PHE A 20 -6.82 -14.84 2.68
N ARG A 21 -8.13 -15.03 2.53
CA ARG A 21 -8.68 -16.30 2.08
C ARG A 21 -8.46 -16.53 0.59
N GLU A 22 -8.64 -15.49 -0.22
CA GLU A 22 -8.60 -15.58 -1.68
C GLU A 22 -7.17 -15.72 -2.21
N VAL A 23 -6.24 -14.90 -1.71
CA VAL A 23 -4.88 -14.81 -2.27
C VAL A 23 -3.77 -15.14 -1.27
N GLY A 24 -4.09 -15.26 0.03
CA GLY A 24 -3.12 -15.64 1.06
C GLY A 24 -2.07 -14.57 1.38
N ILE A 25 -1.49 -14.72 2.57
CA ILE A 25 -0.33 -13.94 3.02
C ILE A 25 0.94 -14.70 2.65
N TYR A 26 1.89 -14.01 2.04
CA TYR A 26 3.17 -14.62 1.68
C TYR A 26 3.99 -14.93 2.93
N ALA A 27 4.35 -16.20 3.10
CA ALA A 27 5.34 -16.63 4.08
C ALA A 27 6.24 -17.69 3.47
N HIS A 28 7.53 -17.38 3.32
CA HIS A 28 8.51 -18.30 2.71
C HIS A 28 8.59 -19.66 3.45
N ALA A 29 8.42 -19.66 4.78
CA ALA A 29 8.39 -20.86 5.61
C ALA A 29 7.03 -21.57 5.59
N GLY A 30 5.97 -20.91 5.11
CA GLY A 30 4.57 -21.29 5.33
C GLY A 30 4.10 -20.94 6.74
N GLN A 31 2.86 -21.31 7.06
CA GLN A 31 2.26 -21.11 8.39
C GLN A 31 3.00 -21.95 9.46
N MET A 32 3.69 -21.29 10.37
CA MET A 32 4.48 -21.93 11.45
C MET A 32 3.79 -21.92 12.83
N TYR A 33 2.60 -21.32 12.93
CA TYR A 33 1.83 -21.18 14.17
C TYR A 33 0.34 -21.38 13.90
N GLU A 34 -0.42 -21.73 14.94
CA GLU A 34 -1.88 -21.75 14.85
C GLU A 34 -2.43 -20.31 14.97
N PRO A 35 -3.15 -19.80 13.97
CA PRO A 35 -3.70 -18.45 14.02
C PRO A 35 -4.63 -18.29 15.22
N VAL A 36 -4.50 -17.20 15.97
CA VAL A 36 -5.38 -16.87 17.12
C VAL A 36 -6.84 -16.78 16.69
N ASP A 37 -7.07 -16.40 15.44
CA ASP A 37 -8.36 -16.27 14.80
C ASP A 37 -8.77 -17.49 13.97
N SER A 38 -8.16 -18.66 14.18
CA SER A 38 -8.47 -19.90 13.45
C SER A 38 -9.95 -20.29 13.49
N ASN A 39 -10.68 -19.84 14.52
CA ASN A 39 -12.12 -20.05 14.69
C ASN A 39 -12.99 -19.05 13.90
N VAL A 40 -12.39 -18.06 13.24
CA VAL A 40 -13.07 -17.03 12.44
C VAL A 40 -13.01 -17.41 10.96
N LEU A 41 -14.06 -17.09 10.20
CA LEU A 41 -14.21 -17.50 8.81
C LEU A 41 -13.17 -16.86 7.85
N ALA A 42 -12.58 -15.73 8.27
CA ALA A 42 -11.54 -14.99 7.57
C ALA A 42 -10.26 -14.94 8.43
N TYR A 43 -9.73 -16.12 8.76
CA TYR A 43 -8.51 -16.26 9.55
C TYR A 43 -7.25 -15.93 8.75
N TYR A 44 -6.17 -15.56 9.44
CA TYR A 44 -4.85 -15.35 8.85
C TYR A 44 -4.33 -16.63 8.18
N LYS A 45 -4.10 -16.57 6.87
CA LYS A 45 -3.65 -17.72 6.08
C LYS A 45 -2.31 -17.44 5.42
N GLU A 46 -1.24 -17.85 6.08
CA GLU A 46 0.12 -17.78 5.53
C GLU A 46 0.42 -18.98 4.64
N ILE A 47 0.86 -18.71 3.41
CA ILE A 47 1.20 -19.72 2.41
C ILE A 47 2.43 -19.28 1.62
N LYS A 48 3.19 -20.25 1.10
CA LYS A 48 4.45 -19.99 0.38
C LYS A 48 4.27 -19.21 -0.91
N ASP A 49 3.10 -19.29 -1.51
CA ASP A 49 2.70 -18.65 -2.76
C ASP A 49 1.64 -17.56 -2.53
N GLY A 50 1.55 -17.04 -1.30
CA GLY A 50 0.65 -15.94 -0.97
C GLY A 50 0.97 -14.68 -1.75
N GLN A 51 -0.04 -13.85 -2.02
CA GLN A 51 0.13 -12.63 -2.81
C GLN A 51 0.31 -11.38 -1.93
N ILE A 52 -0.21 -11.38 -0.70
CA ILE A 52 -0.13 -10.24 0.22
C ILE A 52 1.22 -10.23 0.93
N LEU A 53 1.89 -9.08 0.94
CA LEU A 53 3.06 -8.83 1.77
C LEU A 53 2.62 -8.15 3.06
N GLU A 54 2.51 -8.96 4.12
CA GLU A 54 2.26 -8.52 5.49
C GLU A 54 3.63 -8.34 6.17
N GLU A 55 4.08 -7.10 6.30
CA GLU A 55 5.44 -6.79 6.75
C GLU A 55 5.53 -6.62 8.28
N GLY A 56 4.39 -6.62 8.97
CA GLY A 56 4.28 -6.24 10.38
C GLY A 56 4.49 -4.74 10.58
N ILE A 57 4.74 -4.31 11.83
CA ILE A 57 4.85 -2.88 12.21
C ILE A 57 6.17 -2.28 11.70
N THR A 58 6.25 -2.04 10.39
CA THR A 58 7.41 -1.46 9.71
C THR A 58 7.01 -0.78 8.40
N GLU A 59 6.61 0.48 8.47
CA GLU A 59 6.28 1.24 7.26
C GLU A 59 7.49 1.38 6.33
N ALA A 60 8.71 1.41 6.88
CA ALA A 60 9.94 1.43 6.10
C ALA A 60 10.19 0.10 5.36
N GLY A 61 9.84 -1.03 5.99
CA GLY A 61 9.86 -2.35 5.35
C GLY A 61 8.86 -2.43 4.21
N SER A 62 7.61 -2.07 4.48
CA SER A 62 6.55 -2.01 3.46
C SER A 62 6.88 -1.09 2.30
N MET A 63 7.48 0.08 2.57
CA MET A 63 7.94 0.99 1.51
C MET A 63 9.11 0.39 0.71
N SER A 64 9.99 -0.39 1.35
CA SER A 64 11.05 -1.11 0.64
C SER A 64 10.50 -2.21 -0.28
N SER A 65 9.49 -2.95 0.19
CA SER A 65 8.75 -3.91 -0.64
C SER A 65 8.00 -3.24 -1.78
N PHE A 66 7.41 -2.06 -1.53
CA PHE A 66 6.80 -1.23 -2.59
C PHE A 66 7.85 -0.83 -3.64
N ASN A 67 9.03 -0.36 -3.23
CA ASN A 67 10.10 0.04 -4.15
C ASN A 67 10.58 -1.14 -5.00
N ALA A 68 10.78 -2.31 -4.38
CA ALA A 68 11.18 -3.52 -5.09
C ALA A 68 10.13 -3.95 -6.13
N ALA A 69 8.85 -4.00 -5.74
CA ALA A 69 7.76 -4.34 -6.66
C ALA A 69 7.58 -3.28 -7.76
N GLY A 70 7.60 -2.00 -7.39
CA GLY A 70 7.36 -0.87 -8.30
C GLY A 70 8.47 -0.65 -9.32
N THR A 71 9.65 -1.23 -9.11
CA THR A 71 10.79 -1.19 -10.04
C THR A 71 11.03 -2.52 -10.77
N ALA A 72 10.28 -3.58 -10.44
CA ALA A 72 10.41 -4.91 -11.03
C ALA A 72 10.30 -4.92 -12.57
N TYR A 73 9.60 -3.94 -13.14
CA TYR A 73 9.48 -3.79 -14.59
C TYR A 73 10.84 -3.53 -15.26
N SER A 74 11.74 -2.84 -14.55
CA SER A 74 13.09 -2.47 -15.02
C SER A 74 14.12 -3.51 -14.60
N THR A 75 14.08 -3.93 -13.33
CA THR A 75 15.08 -4.84 -12.74
C THR A 75 14.90 -6.29 -13.17
N HIS A 76 13.66 -6.72 -13.41
CA HIS A 76 13.32 -8.11 -13.72
C HIS A 76 12.51 -8.29 -15.02
N GLY A 77 12.15 -7.19 -15.70
CA GLY A 77 11.34 -7.24 -16.93
C GLY A 77 9.87 -7.62 -16.71
N VAL A 78 9.38 -7.57 -15.46
CA VAL A 78 8.00 -7.93 -15.09
C VAL A 78 7.30 -6.75 -14.44
N ASN A 79 6.18 -6.31 -15.01
CA ASN A 79 5.35 -5.28 -14.41
C ASN A 79 4.58 -5.84 -13.21
N MET A 80 5.15 -5.69 -12.02
CA MET A 80 4.42 -5.84 -10.75
C MET A 80 3.72 -4.52 -10.42
N ILE A 81 2.55 -4.62 -9.78
CA ILE A 81 1.66 -3.50 -9.50
C ILE A 81 1.44 -3.41 -7.99
N PRO A 82 2.30 -2.68 -7.25
CA PRO A 82 2.15 -2.59 -5.81
C PRO A 82 1.02 -1.64 -5.41
N PHE A 83 0.23 -2.10 -4.44
CA PHE A 83 -0.74 -1.33 -3.68
C PHE A 83 -0.35 -1.43 -2.21
N TYR A 84 0.20 -0.34 -1.67
CA TYR A 84 0.63 -0.27 -0.28
C TYR A 84 -0.36 0.58 0.51
N ILE A 85 -1.12 -0.05 1.42
CA ILE A 85 -2.08 0.63 2.29
C ILE A 85 -1.58 0.69 3.73
N TYR A 86 -1.74 1.84 4.36
CA TYR A 86 -1.22 2.13 5.69
C TYR A 86 -1.99 3.33 6.30
N TYR A 87 -1.83 3.57 7.61
CA TYR A 87 -2.35 4.79 8.24
C TYR A 87 -1.67 6.02 7.63
N SER A 88 -2.42 6.91 6.98
CA SER A 88 -1.85 7.99 6.14
C SER A 88 -0.77 8.83 6.83
N MET A 89 -0.91 9.04 8.14
CA MET A 89 0.04 9.70 9.02
C MET A 89 1.47 9.12 8.97
N PHE A 90 1.59 7.81 8.76
CA PHE A 90 2.87 7.10 8.74
C PHE A 90 3.40 6.85 7.30
N GLY A 91 2.88 7.59 6.33
CA GLY A 91 3.44 7.68 4.97
C GLY A 91 4.55 8.73 4.90
N PHE A 92 4.27 9.83 4.19
CA PHE A 92 5.24 10.90 3.93
C PHE A 92 5.94 11.45 5.17
N GLN A 93 5.26 11.53 6.32
CA GLN A 93 5.88 12.01 7.55
C GLN A 93 6.91 11.03 8.11
N ARG A 94 6.67 9.72 8.00
CA ARG A 94 7.51 8.68 8.62
C ARG A 94 8.56 8.13 7.68
N VAL A 95 8.21 7.92 6.41
CA VAL A 95 9.04 7.27 5.38
C VAL A 95 9.26 8.15 4.14
N GLY A 96 9.11 9.48 4.27
CA GLY A 96 9.19 10.42 3.16
C GLY A 96 10.48 10.30 2.32
N ASP A 97 11.62 10.04 2.95
CA ASP A 97 12.90 9.86 2.24
C ASP A 97 12.92 8.58 1.38
N LEU A 98 12.24 7.51 1.83
CA LEU A 98 12.06 6.29 1.02
C LEU A 98 11.10 6.50 -0.15
N ILE A 99 10.08 7.36 0.01
CA ILE A 99 9.19 7.76 -1.09
C ILE A 99 9.95 8.67 -2.07
N TRP A 100 10.83 9.53 -1.59
CA TRP A 100 11.73 10.31 -2.43
C TRP A 100 12.67 9.41 -3.23
N ALA A 101 13.30 8.43 -2.58
CA ALA A 101 14.11 7.41 -3.24
C ALA A 101 13.30 6.61 -4.26
N ALA A 102 12.03 6.29 -3.97
CA ALA A 102 11.11 5.64 -4.90
C ALA A 102 10.92 6.47 -6.18
N CYS A 103 10.79 7.79 -6.04
CA CYS A 103 10.71 8.70 -7.17
C CYS A 103 12.00 8.67 -8.00
N ASP A 104 13.16 8.75 -7.36
CA ASP A 104 14.47 8.74 -8.04
C ASP A 104 14.70 7.45 -8.84
N MET A 105 14.40 6.29 -8.23
CA MET A 105 14.50 4.99 -8.91
C MET A 105 13.35 4.69 -9.89
N ARG A 106 12.42 5.64 -10.06
CA ARG A 106 11.29 5.53 -10.99
C ARG A 106 10.32 4.39 -10.66
N ALA A 107 10.12 4.12 -9.37
CA ALA A 107 9.10 3.19 -8.92
C ALA A 107 7.70 3.64 -9.39
N LYS A 108 6.84 2.66 -9.68
CA LYS A 108 5.44 2.87 -10.07
C LYS A 108 4.52 2.09 -9.16
N GLY A 109 3.38 2.66 -8.80
CA GLY A 109 2.41 1.99 -7.95
C GLY A 109 1.45 2.94 -7.26
N PHE A 110 0.74 2.40 -6.27
CA PHE A 110 -0.28 3.08 -5.50
C PHE A 110 0.04 3.04 -4.02
N LEU A 111 0.23 4.22 -3.42
CA LEU A 111 0.24 4.44 -1.98
C LEU A 111 -1.18 4.80 -1.57
N LEU A 112 -1.75 4.07 -0.62
CA LEU A 112 -3.12 4.26 -0.14
C LEU A 112 -3.06 4.76 1.31
N GLY A 113 -3.35 6.04 1.50
CA GLY A 113 -3.40 6.69 2.80
C GLY A 113 -4.70 6.37 3.52
N GLY A 114 -4.80 5.16 4.08
CA GLY A 114 -5.95 4.74 4.86
C GLY A 114 -6.14 5.57 6.13
N THR A 115 -7.37 5.57 6.66
CA THR A 115 -7.73 6.30 7.90
C THR A 115 -7.34 7.79 7.90
N SER A 116 -7.30 8.43 6.72
CA SER A 116 -6.91 9.83 6.55
C SER A 116 -7.98 10.81 7.03
N GLY A 117 -7.56 12.07 7.21
CA GLY A 117 -8.43 13.17 7.63
C GLY A 117 -8.37 13.44 9.13
N ARG A 118 -8.00 14.68 9.49
CA ARG A 118 -7.74 15.11 10.87
C ARG A 118 -8.90 14.80 11.81
N THR A 119 -10.13 14.94 11.31
CA THR A 119 -11.35 14.73 12.09
C THR A 119 -11.99 13.36 11.84
N THR A 120 -11.63 12.68 10.76
CA THR A 120 -12.24 11.40 10.35
C THR A 120 -11.78 10.26 11.25
N LEU A 121 -10.48 10.22 11.58
CA LEU A 121 -9.91 9.24 12.53
C LEU A 121 -10.06 9.76 13.96
N ASN A 122 -11.30 9.96 14.40
CA ASN A 122 -11.58 10.43 15.75
C ASN A 122 -11.21 9.34 16.80
N GLY A 123 -10.62 9.74 17.93
CA GLY A 123 -10.25 8.83 19.02
C GLY A 123 -8.77 8.47 19.08
N GLU A 124 -8.10 8.33 17.94
CA GLU A 124 -6.67 7.98 17.87
C GLU A 124 -5.72 9.14 18.26
N GLY A 125 -6.21 10.37 18.17
CA GLY A 125 -5.55 11.56 18.72
C GLY A 125 -4.35 12.06 17.93
N LEU A 126 -3.48 12.82 18.62
CA LEU A 126 -2.48 13.72 18.04
C LEU A 126 -1.55 13.05 17.02
N GLN A 127 -1.10 11.82 17.30
CA GLN A 127 -0.09 11.12 16.50
C GLN A 127 -0.67 10.32 15.32
N HIS A 128 -1.99 10.31 15.13
CA HIS A 128 -2.64 9.51 14.09
C HIS A 128 -3.56 10.33 13.18
N GLN A 129 -4.21 11.35 13.74
CA GLN A 129 -5.13 12.21 13.00
C GLN A 129 -4.41 13.02 11.94
N ASP A 130 -4.44 12.60 10.69
CA ASP A 130 -3.68 13.22 9.62
C ASP A 130 -4.47 14.32 8.90
N GLY A 131 -3.94 15.54 8.90
CA GLY A 131 -4.46 16.65 8.10
C GLY A 131 -3.39 17.34 7.26
N HIS A 132 -2.33 16.61 6.86
CA HIS A 132 -1.17 17.23 6.20
C HIS A 132 -0.37 16.30 5.28
N SER A 133 -0.70 15.01 5.14
CA SER A 133 -0.04 14.15 4.15
C SER A 133 -0.09 14.70 2.73
N GLN A 134 -1.22 15.29 2.32
CA GLN A 134 -1.41 15.88 1.00
C GLN A 134 -0.43 17.06 0.77
N LEU A 135 -0.19 17.86 1.81
CA LEU A 135 0.79 18.94 1.77
C LEU A 135 2.22 18.39 1.64
N ASN A 136 2.54 17.33 2.37
CA ASN A 136 3.85 16.66 2.27
C ASN A 136 4.05 16.05 0.86
N ALA A 137 3.01 15.41 0.30
CA ALA A 137 3.04 14.80 -1.02
C ALA A 137 3.32 15.82 -2.13
N MET A 138 2.84 17.07 -1.98
CA MET A 138 3.05 18.15 -2.96
C MET A 138 4.54 18.45 -3.22
N ALA A 139 5.44 18.13 -2.28
CA ALA A 139 6.86 18.33 -2.47
C ALA A 139 7.52 17.29 -3.40
N LEU A 140 6.84 16.18 -3.72
CA LEU A 140 7.40 15.05 -4.48
C LEU A 140 6.94 15.08 -5.95
N PRO A 141 7.83 15.38 -6.93
CA PRO A 141 7.41 15.67 -8.31
C PRO A 141 6.73 14.52 -9.07
N LEU A 142 7.04 13.26 -8.70
CA LEU A 142 6.46 12.07 -9.35
C LEU A 142 5.23 11.55 -8.62
N VAL A 143 4.83 12.18 -7.51
CA VAL A 143 3.64 11.78 -6.76
C VAL A 143 2.42 12.53 -7.29
N ARG A 144 1.38 11.76 -7.62
CA ARG A 144 0.06 12.26 -7.99
C ARG A 144 -0.87 12.02 -6.84
N ALA A 145 -1.12 13.08 -6.08
CA ALA A 145 -1.89 13.02 -4.85
C ALA A 145 -3.37 13.36 -5.11
N TYR A 146 -4.26 12.53 -4.60
CA TYR A 146 -5.71 12.69 -4.67
C TYR A 146 -6.31 12.52 -3.28
N ASP A 147 -7.46 13.15 -3.04
CA ASP A 147 -8.26 13.02 -1.81
C ASP A 147 -9.74 12.81 -2.22
N PRO A 148 -10.09 11.62 -2.73
CA PRO A 148 -11.44 11.37 -3.25
C PRO A 148 -12.47 11.30 -2.13
N ALA A 149 -13.65 11.89 -2.37
CA ALA A 149 -14.77 11.84 -1.42
C ALA A 149 -15.68 10.63 -1.67
N TYR A 150 -15.79 10.18 -2.93
CA TYR A 150 -16.72 9.13 -3.33
C TYR A 150 -16.02 7.91 -3.93
N ALA A 151 -16.67 6.75 -3.79
CA ALA A 151 -16.15 5.48 -4.29
C ALA A 151 -15.95 5.47 -5.83
N TYR A 152 -16.81 6.16 -6.58
CA TYR A 152 -16.64 6.25 -8.04
C TYR A 152 -15.40 7.08 -8.43
N GLU A 153 -15.03 8.08 -7.63
CA GLU A 153 -13.81 8.89 -7.86
C GLU A 153 -12.59 8.01 -7.66
N THR A 154 -12.54 7.28 -6.55
CA THR A 154 -11.49 6.29 -6.27
C THR A 154 -11.34 5.30 -7.42
N THR A 155 -12.47 4.77 -7.92
CA THR A 155 -12.48 3.84 -9.05
C THR A 155 -11.88 4.46 -10.31
N VAL A 156 -12.28 5.69 -10.65
CA VAL A 156 -11.78 6.41 -11.83
C VAL A 156 -10.29 6.71 -11.71
N ILE A 157 -9.82 7.15 -10.53
CA ILE A 157 -8.41 7.47 -10.27
C ILE A 157 -7.54 6.21 -10.41
N ILE A 158 -7.95 5.09 -9.82
CA ILE A 158 -7.20 3.82 -9.91
C ILE A 158 -7.15 3.34 -11.36
N MET A 159 -8.27 3.39 -12.09
CA MET A 159 -8.31 2.99 -13.51
C MET A 159 -7.44 3.88 -14.40
N ASP A 160 -7.45 5.21 -14.19
CA ASP A 160 -6.55 6.14 -14.89
C ASP A 160 -5.08 5.83 -14.56
N GLY A 161 -4.75 5.63 -13.29
CA GLY A 161 -3.40 5.29 -12.85
C GLY A 161 -2.90 3.99 -13.47
N LEU A 162 -3.73 2.94 -13.51
CA LEU A 162 -3.36 1.66 -14.13
C LEU A 162 -3.04 1.84 -15.62
N LYS A 163 -3.87 2.60 -16.34
CA LYS A 163 -3.65 2.92 -17.75
C LYS A 163 -2.35 3.71 -17.94
N LYS A 164 -2.16 4.80 -17.21
CA LYS A 164 -0.98 5.67 -17.38
C LYS A 164 0.32 4.96 -17.04
N LEU A 165 0.36 4.29 -15.89
CA LEU A 165 1.59 3.65 -15.39
C LEU A 165 2.02 2.45 -16.25
N TYR A 166 1.06 1.59 -16.63
CA TYR A 166 1.36 0.27 -17.20
C TYR A 166 1.04 0.11 -18.68
N GLN A 167 0.03 0.82 -19.20
CA GLN A 167 -0.28 0.82 -20.64
C GLN A 167 0.48 1.92 -21.38
N GLU A 168 0.46 3.15 -20.87
CA GLU A 168 1.12 4.32 -21.48
C GLU A 168 2.59 4.48 -21.02
N ARG A 169 3.03 3.62 -20.10
CA ARG A 169 4.41 3.50 -19.58
C ARG A 169 4.91 4.75 -18.87
N GLU A 170 4.02 5.59 -18.38
CA GLU A 170 4.36 6.72 -17.55
C GLU A 170 5.04 6.27 -16.25
N THR A 171 5.87 7.15 -15.69
CA THR A 171 6.48 6.95 -14.37
C THR A 171 5.85 7.93 -13.41
N ALA A 172 5.09 7.42 -12.46
CA ALA A 172 4.52 8.17 -11.36
C ALA A 172 4.15 7.22 -10.22
N ILE A 173 3.94 7.78 -9.04
CA ILE A 173 3.34 7.10 -7.90
C ILE A 173 2.01 7.79 -7.64
N TYR A 174 0.93 7.02 -7.52
CA TYR A 174 -0.37 7.56 -7.13
C TYR A 174 -0.46 7.50 -5.61
N TYR A 175 -0.78 8.63 -4.97
CA TYR A 175 -1.18 8.70 -3.58
C TYR A 175 -2.68 8.99 -3.52
N ILE A 176 -3.44 8.09 -2.91
CA ILE A 176 -4.91 8.13 -2.85
C ILE A 176 -5.34 8.04 -1.39
#